data_AF-A0A4Q0RZX2-F1
#
_entry.id   AF-A0A4Q0RZX2-F1
#
_cell.length_a   1.000
_cell.length_b   1.000
_cell.length_c   1.000
_cell.angle_alpha   90.00
_cell.angle_beta   90.00
_cell.angle_gamma   90.00
#
_symmetry.space_group_name_H-M   'P 1'
#
loop_
_entity.id
_entity.type
_entity.pdbx_description
1 polymer ?
#
loop_
_entity_poly.entity_id
_entity_poly.type
_entity_poly.pdbx_seq_one_letter_code
_entity_poly.pdbx_strand_id
1 'polypeptide(L)'
;MKKAVAAKTSSAKETGAASASKLIDGRIKELADWRGQMLARIRALIKQADPDVVEEWKWRGVPVWEHDGIICTGETYKEVVKLTFAKGAALDDPSGLFNSSLDGNVRRAIDIREGEKIDEKALKALIRAAVELNASKAKKKPAKRSG
;
A
#
# COMPACT_ATOMS: atom_id res chain seq x y z
N MET A 1 16.72 -5.66 42.47
CA MET A 1 16.22 -4.44 41.81
C MET A 1 16.82 -4.37 40.41
N LYS A 2 15.95 -4.29 39.36
CA LYS A 2 16.15 -3.75 37.98
C LYS A 2 17.33 -4.30 37.15
N LYS A 3 17.18 -4.81 35.93
CA LYS A 3 16.49 -4.24 34.75
C LYS A 3 16.15 -5.36 33.74
N ALA A 4 14.92 -5.34 33.20
CA ALA A 4 14.54 -6.06 32.00
C ALA A 4 14.95 -5.27 30.73
N VAL A 5 15.25 -6.01 29.66
CA VAL A 5 15.73 -5.53 28.37
C VAL A 5 14.55 -5.23 27.42
N ALA A 6 14.68 -4.12 26.69
CA ALA A 6 14.05 -3.74 25.41
C ALA A 6 12.62 -4.23 25.06
N ALA A 7 11.66 -3.30 25.12
CA ALA A 7 10.48 -3.27 24.27
C ALA A 7 10.04 -1.79 24.10
N LYS A 8 10.56 -1.09 23.08
CA LYS A 8 10.15 0.30 22.80
C LYS A 8 9.91 0.61 21.31
N THR A 9 10.06 -0.36 20.41
CA THR A 9 9.87 -0.14 18.97
C THR A 9 8.47 -0.54 18.50
N SER A 10 7.78 -1.46 19.19
CA SER A 10 6.46 -1.96 18.79
C SER A 10 5.34 -0.95 19.09
N SER A 11 5.31 -0.36 20.29
CA SER A 11 4.18 0.50 20.70
C SER A 11 4.05 1.81 19.91
N ALA A 12 5.14 2.39 19.43
CA ALA A 12 5.10 3.62 18.61
C ALA A 12 4.64 3.35 17.16
N LYS A 13 5.01 2.20 16.59
CA LYS A 13 4.58 1.81 15.24
C LYS A 13 3.12 1.33 15.24
N GLU A 14 2.68 0.65 16.30
CA GLU A 14 1.27 0.24 16.47
C GLU A 14 0.34 1.43 16.70
N THR A 15 0.75 2.43 17.49
CA THR A 15 -0.04 3.66 17.66
C THR A 15 -0.10 4.48 16.37
N GLY A 16 1.01 4.54 15.61
CA GLY A 16 1.05 5.09 14.26
C GLY A 16 0.06 4.40 13.30
N ALA A 17 0.15 3.07 13.18
CA ALA A 17 -0.73 2.29 12.30
C ALA A 17 -2.22 2.39 12.70
N ALA A 18 -2.54 2.35 13.99
CA ALA A 18 -3.91 2.54 14.48
C ALA A 18 -4.44 3.96 14.16
N SER A 19 -3.57 4.98 14.16
CA SER A 19 -3.94 6.33 13.74
C SER A 19 -4.12 6.44 12.22
N ALA A 20 -3.26 5.81 11.42
CA ALA A 20 -3.38 5.78 9.97
C ALA A 20 -4.66 5.08 9.51
N SER A 21 -4.98 3.92 10.11
CA SER A 21 -6.22 3.19 9.85
C SER A 21 -7.47 4.05 10.05
N LYS A 22 -7.51 4.83 11.15
CA LYS A 22 -8.61 5.77 11.43
C LYS A 22 -8.68 6.94 10.44
N LEU A 23 -7.53 7.44 9.97
CA LEU A 23 -7.48 8.50 8.95
C LEU A 23 -7.99 7.98 7.61
N ILE A 24 -7.66 6.74 7.25
CA ILE A 24 -8.20 6.09 6.05
C ILE A 24 -9.71 5.87 6.18
N ASP A 25 -10.21 5.44 7.34
CA ASP A 25 -11.66 5.35 7.61
C ASP A 25 -12.34 6.71 7.44
N GLY A 26 -11.74 7.78 7.97
CA GLY A 26 -12.21 9.15 7.82
C GLY A 26 -12.27 9.56 6.35
N ARG A 27 -11.20 9.30 5.59
CA ARG A 27 -11.13 9.62 4.15
C ARG A 27 -12.19 8.90 3.33
N ILE A 28 -12.42 7.62 3.64
CA ILE A 28 -13.48 6.83 2.99
C ILE A 28 -14.85 7.44 3.28
N LYS A 29 -15.11 7.86 4.53
CA LYS A 29 -16.39 8.48 4.92
C LYS A 29 -16.60 9.86 4.30
N GLU A 30 -15.53 10.66 4.16
CA GLU A 30 -15.57 11.96 3.49
C GLU A 30 -15.89 11.83 1.99
N LEU A 31 -15.44 10.74 1.37
CA LEU A 31 -15.76 10.39 -0.01
C LEU A 31 -17.14 9.71 -0.06
N ALA A 32 -18.20 10.50 0.04
CA ALA A 32 -19.58 10.02 0.03
C ALA A 32 -20.10 9.48 -1.33
N ASP A 33 -19.21 9.31 -2.31
CA ASP A 33 -19.51 8.78 -3.64
C ASP A 33 -18.82 7.44 -3.90
N TRP A 34 -18.82 6.99 -5.16
CA TRP A 34 -18.25 5.72 -5.58
C TRP A 34 -16.75 5.57 -5.24
N ARG A 35 -16.01 6.68 -5.10
CA ARG A 35 -14.57 6.65 -4.81
C ARG A 35 -14.30 6.16 -3.40
N GLY A 36 -15.14 6.52 -2.44
CA GLY A 36 -15.05 6.02 -1.07
C GLY A 36 -15.29 4.51 -1.01
N GLN A 37 -16.32 4.04 -1.72
CA GLN A 37 -16.63 2.61 -1.82
C GLN A 37 -15.50 1.83 -2.49
N MET A 38 -14.94 2.37 -3.57
CA MET A 38 -13.83 1.77 -4.29
C MET A 38 -12.55 1.71 -3.44
N LEU A 39 -12.21 2.81 -2.75
CA LEU A 39 -11.05 2.86 -1.85
C LEU A 39 -11.22 1.87 -0.68
N ALA A 40 -12.41 1.74 -0.11
CA ALA A 40 -12.71 0.76 0.93
C ALA A 40 -12.53 -0.68 0.43
N ARG A 41 -13.01 -0.98 -0.78
CA ARG A 41 -12.85 -2.29 -1.42
C ARG A 41 -11.38 -2.62 -1.65
N ILE A 42 -10.62 -1.68 -2.21
CA ILE A 42 -9.18 -1.87 -2.44
C ILE A 42 -8.44 -2.13 -1.12
N ARG A 43 -8.71 -1.34 -0.09
CA ARG A 43 -8.13 -1.53 1.25
C ARG A 43 -8.40 -2.94 1.78
N ALA A 44 -9.64 -3.43 1.65
CA ALA A 44 -9.99 -4.78 2.05
C ALA A 44 -9.21 -5.84 1.26
N LEU A 45 -9.06 -5.67 -0.06
CA LEU A 45 -8.29 -6.58 -0.91
C LEU A 45 -6.80 -6.60 -0.55
N ILE A 46 -6.22 -5.44 -0.21
CA ILE A 46 -4.83 -5.34 0.26
C ILE A 46 -4.64 -6.13 1.55
N LYS A 47 -5.49 -5.93 2.55
CA LYS A 47 -5.43 -6.66 3.84
C LYS A 47 -5.69 -8.16 3.69
N GLN A 48 -6.48 -8.57 2.69
CA GLN A 48 -6.68 -9.99 2.37
C GLN A 48 -5.49 -10.59 1.60
N ALA A 49 -4.79 -9.79 0.80
CA ALA A 49 -3.60 -10.23 0.09
C ALA A 49 -2.41 -10.42 1.05
N ASP A 50 -2.29 -9.50 2.01
CA ASP A 50 -1.23 -9.42 3.01
C ASP A 50 -1.81 -8.98 4.37
N PRO A 51 -2.07 -9.92 5.29
CA PRO A 51 -2.58 -9.61 6.63
C PRO A 51 -1.63 -8.78 7.50
N ASP A 52 -0.33 -8.81 7.20
CA ASP A 52 0.72 -8.11 7.97
C ASP A 52 1.01 -6.70 7.41
N VAL A 53 0.24 -6.27 6.40
CA VAL A 53 0.40 -4.97 5.78
C VAL A 53 0.25 -3.83 6.79
N VAL A 54 1.19 -2.88 6.74
CA VAL A 54 1.13 -1.67 7.56
C VAL A 54 0.42 -0.58 6.78
N GLU A 55 -0.62 -0.02 7.38
CA GLU A 55 -1.30 1.17 6.88
C GLU A 55 -0.60 2.42 7.36
N GLU A 56 -0.34 3.33 6.45
CA GLU A 56 0.36 4.58 6.67
C GLU A 56 -0.46 5.74 6.08
N TRP A 57 -0.27 6.93 6.64
CA TRP A 57 -0.89 8.16 6.16
C TRP A 57 0.19 9.18 5.82
N LYS A 58 0.45 9.36 4.52
CA LYS A 58 1.58 10.16 4.04
C LYS A 58 1.12 11.34 3.20
N TRP A 59 2.06 12.26 2.95
CA TRP A 59 1.91 13.39 2.03
C TRP A 59 0.60 14.18 2.19
N ARG A 60 0.20 14.43 3.44
CA ARG A 60 -0.98 15.23 3.82
C ARG A 60 -2.30 14.74 3.21
N GLY A 61 -2.53 13.43 3.13
CA GLY A 61 -3.84 12.95 2.72
C GLY A 61 -3.89 11.60 2.02
N VAL A 62 -2.75 10.93 1.85
CA VAL A 62 -2.63 9.77 0.98
C VAL A 62 -2.50 8.51 1.82
N PRO A 63 -3.50 7.60 1.75
CA PRO A 63 -3.34 6.22 2.18
C PRO A 63 -2.13 5.57 1.51
N VAL A 64 -1.27 4.94 2.30
CA VAL A 64 -0.12 4.17 1.81
C VAL A 64 -0.12 2.82 2.51
N TRP A 65 0.19 1.76 1.75
CA TRP A 65 0.35 0.42 2.30
C TRP A 65 1.79 -0.04 2.14
N GLU A 66 2.36 -0.58 3.22
CA GLU A 66 3.75 -1.00 3.28
C GLU A 66 3.93 -2.39 3.87
N HIS A 67 4.88 -3.14 3.29
CA HIS A 67 5.46 -4.35 3.86
C HIS A 67 6.90 -4.41 3.36
N ASP A 68 7.87 -4.30 4.27
CA ASP A 68 9.31 -4.17 3.97
C ASP A 68 9.65 -3.06 2.93
N GLY A 69 8.78 -2.05 2.86
CA GLY A 69 8.80 -0.97 1.87
C GLY A 69 7.41 -0.66 1.35
N ILE A 70 7.27 0.46 0.62
CA ILE A 70 5.98 0.83 0.01
C ILE A 70 5.57 -0.23 -1.02
N ILE A 71 4.34 -0.72 -0.86
CA ILE A 71 3.67 -1.54 -1.87
C ILE A 71 3.03 -0.59 -2.87
N CYS A 72 2.01 0.14 -2.42
CA CYS A 72 1.29 1.10 -3.24
C CYS A 72 0.66 2.24 -2.42
N THR A 73 0.28 3.30 -3.12
CA THR A 73 -0.56 4.40 -2.63
C THR A 73 -2.05 4.13 -2.93
N GLY A 74 -2.95 4.84 -2.26
CA GLY A 74 -4.40 4.85 -2.51
C GLY A 74 -4.91 6.26 -2.76
N GLU A 75 -4.63 6.80 -3.93
CA GLU A 75 -4.92 8.19 -4.28
C GLU A 75 -6.35 8.32 -4.83
N THR A 76 -7.05 9.41 -4.50
CA THR A 76 -8.41 9.67 -5.00
C THR A 76 -8.47 11.00 -5.74
N TYR A 77 -8.84 10.92 -7.02
CA TYR A 77 -8.99 12.06 -7.92
C TYR A 77 -10.45 12.24 -8.31
N LYS A 78 -10.74 13.24 -9.15
CA LYS A 78 -12.10 13.51 -9.62
C LYS A 78 -12.70 12.31 -10.37
N GLU A 79 -11.92 11.66 -11.23
CA GLU A 79 -12.42 10.62 -12.14
C GLU A 79 -11.94 9.20 -11.80
N VAL A 80 -10.91 9.08 -10.97
CA VAL A 80 -10.23 7.80 -10.72
C VAL A 80 -9.89 7.61 -9.26
N VAL A 81 -9.92 6.36 -8.81
CA VAL A 81 -9.13 5.90 -7.66
C VAL A 81 -7.85 5.28 -8.20
N LYS A 82 -6.70 5.83 -7.83
CA LYS A 82 -5.38 5.47 -8.38
C LYS A 82 -4.55 4.69 -7.37
N LEU A 83 -4.01 3.57 -7.81
CA LEU A 83 -3.02 2.79 -7.07
C LEU A 83 -1.66 2.92 -7.75
N THR A 84 -0.74 3.67 -7.15
CA THR A 84 0.63 3.78 -7.65
C THR A 84 1.50 2.76 -6.92
N PHE A 85 2.01 1.76 -7.64
CA PHE A 85 2.94 0.77 -7.08
C PHE A 85 4.36 1.31 -7.11
N ALA A 86 5.01 1.41 -5.94
CA ALA A 86 6.31 2.09 -5.80
C ALA A 86 7.43 1.42 -6.61
N LYS A 87 7.33 0.11 -6.84
CA LYS A 87 8.23 -0.66 -7.70
C LYS A 87 7.49 -1.29 -8.88
N GLY A 88 6.40 -0.66 -9.33
CA GLY A 88 5.51 -1.22 -10.34
C GLY A 88 6.23 -1.65 -11.63
N ALA A 89 7.30 -0.98 -12.06
CA ALA A 89 8.04 -1.33 -13.28
C ALA A 89 8.76 -2.69 -13.19
N ALA A 90 9.03 -3.18 -11.97
CA ALA A 90 9.73 -4.45 -11.73
C ALA A 90 8.78 -5.61 -11.40
N LEU A 91 7.46 -5.39 -11.48
CA LEU A 91 6.46 -6.44 -11.25
C LEU A 91 6.02 -7.04 -12.58
N ASP A 92 5.82 -8.34 -12.63
CA ASP A 92 5.10 -8.94 -13.76
C ASP A 92 3.62 -8.58 -13.65
N ASP A 93 2.99 -8.32 -14.80
CA ASP A 93 1.56 -7.99 -14.88
C ASP A 93 0.88 -8.79 -16.00
N PRO A 94 0.76 -10.12 -15.83
CA PRO A 94 0.21 -11.00 -16.86
C PRO A 94 -1.29 -10.73 -17.13
N SER A 95 -1.97 -10.06 -16.21
CA SER A 95 -3.38 -9.69 -16.34
C SER A 95 -3.58 -8.28 -16.92
N GLY A 96 -2.50 -7.52 -17.15
CA GLY A 96 -2.57 -6.17 -17.72
C GLY A 96 -3.33 -5.17 -16.86
N LEU A 97 -3.18 -5.23 -15.53
CA LEU A 97 -3.82 -4.30 -14.60
C LEU A 97 -3.26 -2.88 -14.69
N PHE A 98 -1.97 -2.72 -14.94
CA PHE A 98 -1.37 -1.40 -15.07
C PHE A 98 -1.88 -0.72 -16.34
N ASN A 99 -2.46 0.46 -16.18
CA ASN A 99 -3.00 1.27 -17.28
C ASN A 99 -2.51 2.73 -17.25
N SER A 100 -1.64 3.07 -16.30
CA SER A 100 -1.18 4.44 -16.05
C SER A 100 0.28 4.44 -15.62
N SER A 101 1.01 5.52 -15.96
CA SER A 101 2.46 5.63 -15.69
C SER A 101 3.29 4.47 -16.28
N LEU A 102 2.90 3.97 -17.46
CA LEU A 102 3.49 2.76 -18.06
C LEU A 102 4.94 2.95 -18.51
N ASP A 103 5.30 4.17 -18.93
CA ASP A 103 6.66 4.51 -19.38
C ASP A 103 7.63 4.80 -18.21
N GLY A 104 7.18 4.62 -16.97
CA GLY A 104 7.99 4.86 -15.78
C GLY A 104 9.01 3.75 -15.52
N ASN A 105 10.28 4.10 -15.30
CA ASN A 105 11.35 3.14 -14.98
C ASN A 105 11.29 2.55 -13.55
N VAL A 106 10.38 3.04 -12.71
CA VAL A 106 10.32 2.67 -11.27
C VAL A 106 8.90 2.25 -10.89
N ARG A 107 7.94 3.12 -11.17
CA ARG A 107 6.54 2.97 -10.75
C ARG A 107 5.64 2.76 -11.96
N ARG A 108 4.57 2.00 -11.74
CA ARG A 108 3.40 1.90 -12.62
C ARG A 108 2.15 2.04 -11.75
N ALA A 109 1.04 2.43 -12.37
CA ALA A 109 -0.19 2.68 -11.65
C ALA A 109 -1.42 2.06 -12.32
N ILE A 110 -2.44 1.86 -11.50
CA ILE A 110 -3.78 1.42 -11.90
C ILE A 110 -4.71 2.57 -11.59
N ASP A 111 -5.27 3.19 -12.62
CA ASP A 111 -6.34 4.18 -12.53
C ASP A 111 -7.67 3.43 -12.69
N ILE A 112 -8.50 3.42 -11.65
CA ILE A 112 -9.80 2.73 -11.63
C ILE A 112 -10.91 3.77 -11.76
N ARG A 113 -11.74 3.65 -12.80
CA ARG A 113 -12.85 4.58 -13.07
C ARG A 113 -14.17 4.11 -12.46
N GLU A 114 -15.13 5.03 -12.42
CA GLU A 114 -16.50 4.73 -11.99
C GLU A 114 -17.10 3.60 -12.83
N GLY A 115 -17.71 2.62 -12.17
CA GLY A 115 -18.34 1.47 -12.83
C GLY A 115 -17.39 0.36 -13.30
N GLU A 116 -16.07 0.56 -13.25
CA GLU A 116 -15.11 -0.48 -13.57
C GLU A 116 -15.11 -1.60 -12.53
N LYS A 117 -14.97 -2.84 -13.01
CA LYS A 117 -14.80 -4.01 -12.15
C LYS A 117 -13.32 -4.28 -11.97
N ILE A 118 -12.90 -4.41 -10.72
CA ILE A 118 -11.55 -4.87 -10.38
C ILE A 118 -11.49 -6.39 -10.54
N ASP A 119 -10.48 -6.89 -11.24
CA ASP A 119 -10.07 -8.29 -11.10
C ASP A 119 -9.38 -8.47 -9.74
N GLU A 120 -10.16 -8.88 -8.74
CA GLU A 120 -9.69 -9.02 -7.37
C GLU A 120 -8.58 -10.06 -7.22
N LYS A 121 -8.62 -11.12 -8.04
CA LYS A 121 -7.62 -12.19 -8.00
C LYS A 121 -6.29 -11.68 -8.51
N ALA A 122 -6.32 -10.99 -9.65
CA ALA A 122 -5.13 -10.39 -10.23
C ALA A 122 -4.56 -9.30 -9.32
N LEU A 123 -5.41 -8.43 -8.75
CA LEU A 123 -4.93 -7.37 -7.85
C LEU A 123 -4.26 -7.95 -6.60
N LYS A 124 -4.85 -8.97 -5.96
CA LYS A 124 -4.23 -9.67 -4.82
C LYS A 124 -2.90 -10.33 -5.20
N ALA A 125 -2.81 -10.93 -6.39
CA ALA A 125 -1.56 -11.52 -6.89
C ALA A 125 -0.48 -10.45 -7.07
N LEU A 126 -0.83 -9.30 -7.66
CA LEU A 126 0.09 -8.17 -7.85
C LEU A 126 0.57 -7.58 -6.52
N ILE A 127 -0.30 -7.47 -5.51
CA ILE A 127 0.06 -7.03 -4.17
C ILE A 127 1.07 -8.00 -3.53
N ARG A 128 0.82 -9.32 -3.60
CA ARG A 128 1.75 -10.33 -3.06
C ARG A 128 3.11 -10.29 -3.76
N ALA A 129 3.13 -10.11 -5.08
CA ALA A 129 4.37 -9.96 -5.83
C ALA A 129 5.16 -8.71 -5.38
N ALA A 130 4.47 -7.59 -5.11
CA ALA A 130 5.09 -6.38 -4.59
C ALA A 130 5.68 -6.57 -3.18
N VAL A 131 4.97 -7.29 -2.30
CA VAL A 131 5.47 -7.66 -0.96
C VAL A 131 6.74 -8.51 -1.08
N GLU A 132 6.73 -9.55 -1.92
CA GLU A 132 7.88 -10.41 -2.13
C GLU A 132 9.09 -9.65 -2.71
N LEU A 133 8.84 -8.73 -3.65
CA LEU A 133 9.87 -7.86 -4.20
C LEU A 133 10.48 -6.94 -3.12
N ASN A 134 9.68 -6.46 -2.17
CA ASN A 134 10.17 -5.68 -1.05
C ASN A 134 11.03 -6.53 -0.10
N ALA A 135 10.52 -7.68 0.33
CA ALA A 135 11.23 -8.60 1.23
C ALA A 135 12.56 -9.10 0.65
N SER A 136 12.61 -9.43 -0.64
CA SER A 136 13.84 -9.88 -1.32
C SER A 136 14.93 -8.80 -1.36
N LYS A 137 14.54 -7.52 -1.45
CA LYS A 137 15.49 -6.38 -1.41
C LYS A 137 15.91 -6.05 0.02
N ALA A 138 15.04 -6.20 1.01
CA ALA A 138 15.38 -6.03 2.42
C ALA A 138 16.45 -7.05 2.85
N LYS A 139 16.31 -8.32 2.44
CA LYS A 139 17.30 -9.38 2.69
C LYS A 139 18.65 -9.14 2.00
N LYS A 140 18.66 -8.42 0.87
CA LYS A 140 19.88 -8.11 0.10
C LYS A 140 20.62 -6.85 0.58
N LYS A 141 20.07 -6.09 1.52
CA LYS A 141 20.73 -4.89 2.04
C LYS A 141 21.66 -5.29 3.19
N PRO A 142 23.00 -5.25 3.06
CA PRO A 142 23.87 -5.44 4.21
C PRO A 142 23.56 -4.32 5.22
N ALA A 143 23.37 -4.70 6.49
CA ALA A 143 23.13 -3.75 7.56
C ALA A 143 24.25 -2.71 7.53
N LYS A 144 23.90 -1.47 7.19
CA LYS A 144 24.84 -0.35 7.21
C LYS A 144 25.29 -0.20 8.67
N ARG A 145 26.51 -0.67 8.99
CA ARG A 145 27.18 -0.34 10.24
C ARG A 145 27.37 1.18 10.22
N SER A 146 26.67 1.86 11.13
CA SER A 146 26.99 3.23 11.51
C SER A 146 28.42 3.22 12.06
N GLY A 147 29.31 3.95 11.40
CA GLY A 147 30.59 4.36 11.98
C GLY A 147 30.38 5.52 12.95
#